data_AF-A0A2P5XVR0-F1
#
_entry.id   AF-A0A2P5XVR0-F1
#
_cell.length_a   1.000
_cell.length_b   1.000
_cell.length_c   1.000
_cell.angle_alpha   90.00
_cell.angle_beta   90.00
_cell.angle_gamma   90.00
#
_symmetry.space_group_name_H-M   'P 1'
#
loop_
_entity.id
_entity.type
_entity.pdbx_description
1 polymer ?
#
loop_
_entity_poly.entity_id
_entity_poly.type
_entity_poly.pdbx_seq_one_letter_code
_entity_poly.pdbx_strand_id
1 'polypeptide(L)'
;MRPLINSDPPTNFTVTKATMAEFPALNGQSVSYAVLQKPAGSVNPPHTHPRATELLFLTYGVLEVGFVDTTNKLFTQRLQAGDIFAFPKGLVHYQFNCAENDFAVAVSAFGSAAAGTVSVPSTVLATGIDDEILTQSFKTDVYTIQKLKAGFPPKA
;
A
#
# COMPACT_ATOMS: atom_id res chain seq x y z
N MET A 1 13.63 -19.32 5.60
CA MET A 1 12.93 -18.06 5.96
C MET A 1 13.88 -17.23 6.82
N ARG A 2 14.18 -15.99 6.42
CA ARG A 2 14.96 -15.06 7.27
C ARG A 2 14.08 -14.63 8.46
N PRO A 3 14.65 -14.37 9.64
CA PRO A 3 13.85 -13.97 10.80
C PRO A 3 13.15 -12.64 10.53
N LEU A 4 11.82 -12.62 10.64
CA LEU A 4 10.98 -11.43 10.48
C LEU A 4 10.90 -10.57 11.75
N ILE A 5 11.22 -11.17 12.91
CA ILE A 5 10.95 -10.61 14.25
C ILE A 5 12.26 -10.40 15.06
N ASN A 6 13.40 -10.92 14.59
CA ASN A 6 14.71 -10.78 15.27
C ASN A 6 15.72 -9.93 14.47
N SER A 7 15.27 -9.09 13.54
CA SER A 7 16.12 -8.12 12.85
C SER A 7 16.05 -6.76 13.54
N ASP A 8 17.08 -5.93 13.37
CA ASP A 8 17.05 -4.53 13.80
C ASP A 8 15.79 -3.81 13.28
N PRO A 9 15.29 -2.80 14.02
CA PRO A 9 14.15 -2.01 13.58
C PRO A 9 14.36 -1.48 12.15
N PRO A 10 13.34 -1.57 11.27
CA PRO A 10 13.47 -1.07 9.91
C PRO A 10 13.67 0.45 9.93
N THR A 11 14.66 0.92 9.18
CA THR A 11 14.92 2.37 8.99
C THR A 11 14.12 2.95 7.83
N ASN A 12 13.72 2.10 6.87
CA ASN A 12 12.91 2.47 5.70
C ASN A 12 11.66 1.58 5.61
N PHE A 13 10.58 2.14 5.04
CA PHE A 13 9.42 1.32 4.70
C PHE A 13 9.82 0.32 3.60
N THR A 14 9.79 -0.97 3.95
CA THR A 14 10.20 -2.06 3.05
C THR A 14 9.03 -3.01 2.81
N VAL A 15 8.87 -3.44 1.56
CA VAL A 15 7.90 -4.45 1.15
C VAL A 15 8.65 -5.61 0.52
N THR A 16 8.71 -6.75 1.22
CA THR A 16 9.29 -7.99 0.68
C THR A 16 8.17 -8.84 0.10
N LYS A 17 8.23 -9.12 -1.21
CA LYS A 17 7.17 -9.83 -1.93
C LYS A 17 7.50 -11.31 -2.12
N ALA A 18 6.45 -12.12 -2.15
CA ALA A 18 6.46 -13.49 -2.61
C ALA A 18 5.28 -13.67 -3.58
N THR A 19 5.41 -13.11 -4.78
CA THR A 19 4.49 -13.33 -5.90
C THR A 19 5.04 -14.42 -6.82
N MET A 20 4.33 -14.77 -7.89
CA MET A 20 4.88 -15.67 -8.93
C MET A 20 6.18 -15.17 -9.58
N ALA A 21 6.51 -13.87 -9.47
CA ALA A 21 7.77 -13.34 -9.97
C ALA A 21 8.96 -13.74 -9.08
N GLU A 22 8.79 -13.66 -7.76
CA GLU A 22 9.85 -14.04 -6.79
C GLU A 22 9.81 -15.53 -6.43
N PHE A 23 8.63 -16.14 -6.46
CA PHE A 23 8.41 -17.54 -6.14
C PHE A 23 7.52 -18.21 -7.21
N PRO A 24 8.11 -18.67 -8.34
CA PRO A 24 7.37 -19.19 -9.50
C PRO A 24 6.42 -20.35 -9.21
N ALA A 25 6.64 -21.11 -8.13
CA ALA A 25 5.75 -22.18 -7.69
C ALA A 25 4.32 -21.72 -7.35
N LEU A 26 4.12 -20.41 -7.13
CA LEU A 26 2.80 -19.81 -6.92
C LEU A 26 1.98 -19.68 -8.20
N ASN A 27 2.58 -19.88 -9.39
CA ASN A 27 1.83 -19.84 -10.64
C ASN A 27 0.71 -20.90 -10.65
N GLY A 28 -0.51 -20.47 -10.94
CA GLY A 28 -1.71 -21.32 -10.87
C GLY A 28 -2.26 -21.61 -9.47
N GLN A 29 -1.61 -21.14 -8.39
CA GLN A 29 -2.04 -21.41 -7.00
C GLN A 29 -2.96 -20.33 -6.42
N SER A 30 -3.13 -19.20 -7.13
CA SER A 30 -4.01 -18.09 -6.73
C SER A 30 -3.70 -17.48 -5.36
N VAL A 31 -2.46 -17.61 -4.86
CA VAL A 31 -2.03 -17.04 -3.59
C VAL A 31 -0.66 -16.37 -3.72
N SER A 32 -0.47 -15.27 -3.01
CA SER A 32 0.85 -14.64 -2.81
C SER A 32 0.88 -13.90 -1.48
N TYR A 33 2.08 -13.50 -1.06
CA TYR A 33 2.29 -12.72 0.16
C TYR A 33 3.15 -11.48 -0.07
N ALA A 34 3.02 -10.52 0.83
CA ALA A 34 4.00 -9.49 1.07
C ALA A 34 4.22 -9.31 2.58
N VAL A 35 5.46 -9.07 2.98
CA VAL A 35 5.82 -8.64 4.33
C VAL A 35 6.10 -7.16 4.28
N LEU A 36 5.40 -6.40 5.13
CA LEU A 36 5.56 -4.96 5.29
C LEU A 36 6.32 -4.70 6.58
N GLN A 37 7.45 -4.01 6.48
CA GLN A 37 8.22 -3.52 7.63
C GLN A 37 8.17 -1.99 7.62
N LYS A 38 7.50 -1.40 8.61
CA LYS A 38 7.12 0.01 8.63
C LYS A 38 7.80 0.74 9.79
N PRO A 39 8.77 1.62 9.53
CA PRO A 39 9.31 2.52 10.56
C PRO A 39 8.20 3.40 11.16
N ALA A 40 8.49 3.99 12.31
CA ALA A 40 7.63 4.99 12.95
C ALA A 40 7.25 6.11 11.97
N GLY A 41 5.99 6.54 12.00
CA GLY A 41 5.46 7.59 11.12
C GLY A 41 5.42 7.27 9.62
N SER A 42 5.70 6.03 9.20
CA SER A 42 5.75 5.69 7.77
C SER A 42 4.37 5.40 7.18
N VAL A 43 4.11 5.91 5.96
CA VAL A 43 2.88 5.67 5.19
C VAL A 43 3.12 4.65 4.07
N ASN A 44 2.19 3.73 3.87
CA ASN A 44 1.96 3.09 2.59
C ASN A 44 0.81 3.87 1.92
N PRO A 45 1.10 4.71 0.91
CA PRO A 45 0.15 5.69 0.39
C PRO A 45 -1.08 5.02 -0.21
N PRO A 46 -2.18 5.77 -0.46
CA PRO A 46 -3.35 5.23 -1.12
C PRO A 46 -2.99 4.42 -2.38
N HIS A 47 -3.40 3.16 -2.40
CA HIS A 47 -3.09 2.21 -3.47
C HIS A 47 -4.22 1.19 -3.63
N THR A 48 -4.14 0.39 -4.69
CA THR A 48 -5.07 -0.70 -4.92
C THR A 48 -4.40 -1.93 -5.54
N HIS A 49 -5.03 -3.08 -5.34
CA HIS A 49 -4.67 -4.37 -5.94
C HIS A 49 -5.73 -4.77 -6.96
N PRO A 50 -5.48 -4.61 -8.27
CA PRO A 50 -6.51 -4.83 -9.30
C PRO A 50 -6.92 -6.30 -9.44
N ARG A 51 -6.09 -7.25 -8.97
CA ARG A 51 -6.32 -8.68 -9.19
C ARG A 51 -6.62 -9.48 -7.92
N ALA A 52 -6.55 -8.89 -6.72
CA ALA A 52 -6.79 -9.61 -5.47
C ALA A 52 -7.38 -8.74 -4.36
N THR A 53 -8.17 -9.38 -3.50
CA THR A 53 -8.39 -8.91 -2.12
C THR A 53 -7.09 -9.12 -1.34
N GLU A 54 -6.79 -8.19 -0.44
CA GLU A 54 -5.70 -8.32 0.54
C GLU A 54 -6.27 -8.67 1.91
N LEU A 55 -5.66 -9.64 2.59
CA LEU A 55 -5.90 -9.94 3.99
C LEU A 55 -4.61 -9.66 4.77
N LEU A 56 -4.60 -8.57 5.52
CA LEU A 56 -3.45 -8.13 6.30
C LEU A 56 -3.56 -8.66 7.73
N PHE A 57 -2.48 -9.29 8.20
CA PHE A 57 -2.30 -9.70 9.59
C PHE A 57 -1.16 -8.90 10.22
N LEU A 58 -1.45 -8.19 11.30
CA LEU A 58 -0.44 -7.38 12.00
C LEU A 58 0.32 -8.25 13.00
N THR A 59 1.60 -8.50 12.74
CA THR A 59 2.43 -9.37 13.59
C THR A 59 3.10 -8.64 14.75
N TYR A 60 3.40 -7.35 14.59
CA TYR A 60 4.05 -6.51 15.59
C TYR A 60 3.69 -5.04 15.40
N GLY A 61 3.62 -4.29 16.50
CA GLY A 61 3.38 -2.84 16.52
C GLY A 61 1.91 -2.46 16.39
N VAL A 62 1.67 -1.27 15.86
CA VAL A 62 0.33 -0.71 15.61
C VAL A 62 0.24 -0.14 14.21
N LEU A 63 -0.93 -0.25 13.58
CA LEU A 63 -1.20 0.38 12.27
C LEU A 63 -2.58 1.02 12.27
N GLU A 64 -2.68 2.23 11.73
CA GLU A 64 -3.93 2.77 11.23
C GLU A 64 -4.11 2.32 9.79
N VAL A 65 -5.24 1.70 9.48
CA VAL A 65 -5.54 1.21 8.14
C VAL A 65 -6.91 1.69 7.72
N GLY A 66 -7.13 1.83 6.41
CA GLY A 66 -8.46 2.11 5.91
C GLY A 66 -8.60 1.88 4.42
N PHE A 67 -9.85 1.70 3.99
CA PHE A 67 -10.24 1.65 2.58
C PHE A 67 -11.49 2.50 2.33
N VAL A 68 -11.65 2.92 1.07
CA VAL A 68 -12.81 3.67 0.62
C VAL A 68 -13.63 2.79 -0.31
N ASP A 69 -14.93 2.67 -0.03
CA ASP A 69 -15.85 1.90 -0.87
C ASP A 69 -16.34 2.68 -2.10
N THR A 70 -17.18 2.04 -2.92
CA THR A 70 -17.73 2.64 -4.15
C THR A 70 -18.74 3.77 -3.90
N THR A 71 -19.13 4.01 -2.66
CA THR A 71 -19.98 5.13 -2.24
C THR A 71 -19.18 6.28 -1.64
N ASN A 72 -17.84 6.19 -1.69
CA ASN A 72 -16.90 7.09 -1.03
C ASN A 72 -16.96 7.04 0.51
N LYS A 73 -17.47 5.96 1.09
CA LYS A 73 -17.46 5.77 2.54
C LYS A 73 -16.09 5.23 2.97
N LEU A 74 -15.47 5.91 3.92
CA LEU A 74 -14.25 5.47 4.58
C LEU A 74 -14.57 4.42 5.65
N PHE A 75 -13.90 3.28 5.57
CA PHE A 75 -13.79 2.29 6.64
C PHE A 75 -12.37 2.32 7.17
N THR A 76 -12.22 2.48 8.48
CA THR A 76 -10.91 2.63 9.11
C THR A 76 -10.86 1.88 10.44
N GLN A 77 -9.68 1.41 10.80
CA GLN A 77 -9.41 0.74 12.07
C GLN A 77 -7.97 1.03 12.52
N ARG A 78 -7.78 1.16 13.83
CA ARG A 78 -6.44 1.07 14.45
C ARG A 78 -6.22 -0.37 14.91
N LEU A 79 -5.26 -1.03 14.27
CA LEU A 79 -4.87 -2.41 14.53
C LEU A 79 -3.77 -2.48 15.60
N GLN A 80 -3.82 -3.54 16.39
CA GLN A 80 -2.76 -4.00 17.30
C GLN A 80 -2.24 -5.36 16.82
N ALA A 81 -1.07 -5.76 17.31
CA ALA A 81 -0.51 -7.08 17.00
C ALA A 81 -1.53 -8.20 17.30
N GLY A 82 -1.75 -9.09 16.34
CA GLY A 82 -2.78 -10.12 16.38
C GLY A 82 -4.05 -9.79 15.59
N ASP A 83 -4.29 -8.52 15.25
CA ASP A 83 -5.46 -8.12 14.48
C ASP A 83 -5.31 -8.46 12.98
N ILE A 84 -6.46 -8.68 12.35
CA ILE A 84 -6.59 -8.91 10.91
C ILE A 84 -7.48 -7.82 10.30
N PHE A 85 -7.15 -7.37 9.09
CA PHE A 85 -7.98 -6.47 8.31
C PHE A 85 -8.05 -6.89 6.85
N ALA A 86 -9.24 -6.78 6.24
CA ALA A 86 -9.45 -7.14 4.84
C ALA A 86 -9.63 -5.88 3.99
N PHE A 87 -8.86 -5.78 2.90
CA PHE A 87 -9.03 -4.76 1.86
C PHE A 87 -9.67 -5.40 0.62
N PRO A 88 -10.94 -5.08 0.30
CA PRO A 88 -11.60 -5.68 -0.85
C PRO A 88 -10.89 -5.40 -2.18
N LYS A 89 -10.90 -6.38 -3.08
CA LYS A 89 -10.27 -6.29 -4.39
C LYS A 89 -10.64 -5.01 -5.13
N GLY A 90 -9.60 -4.32 -5.64
CA GLY A 90 -9.77 -3.12 -6.46
C GLY A 90 -10.16 -1.84 -5.71
N LEU A 91 -10.40 -1.89 -4.40
CA LEU A 91 -10.67 -0.69 -3.62
C LEU A 91 -9.37 0.03 -3.22
N VAL A 92 -9.44 1.37 -3.15
CA VAL A 92 -8.33 2.21 -2.70
C VAL A 92 -8.21 2.08 -1.19
N HIS A 93 -7.01 1.80 -0.71
CA HIS A 93 -6.71 1.64 0.71
C HIS A 93 -5.30 2.11 1.06
N TYR A 94 -5.02 2.23 2.35
CA TYR A 94 -3.75 2.72 2.88
C TYR A 94 -3.42 2.06 4.22
N GLN A 95 -2.15 2.15 4.61
CA GLN A 95 -1.70 1.83 5.97
C GLN A 95 -0.74 2.91 6.47
N PHE A 96 -0.84 3.27 7.74
CA PHE A 96 0.00 4.26 8.40
C PHE A 96 0.50 3.69 9.73
N ASN A 97 1.81 3.70 9.94
CA ASN A 97 2.34 3.45 11.27
C ASN A 97 2.24 4.75 12.08
N CYS A 98 1.22 4.83 12.93
CA CYS A 98 0.94 5.99 13.77
C CYS A 98 1.78 6.04 15.06
N ALA A 99 2.64 5.05 15.32
CA ALA A 99 3.55 5.09 16.46
C ALA A 99 4.68 6.10 16.22
N GLU A 100 5.06 6.85 17.26
CA GLU A 100 6.10 7.88 17.19
C GLU A 100 7.51 7.30 17.19
N ASN A 101 7.73 6.21 17.93
CA ASN A 101 9.07 5.67 18.21
C ASN A 101 9.16 4.15 18.03
N ASP A 102 8.13 3.51 17.47
CA ASP A 102 8.10 2.06 17.28
C ASP A 102 7.76 1.69 15.84
N PHE A 103 8.26 0.55 15.40
CA PHE A 103 8.01 0.02 14.08
C PHE A 103 6.79 -0.91 14.08
N ALA A 104 6.32 -1.26 12.89
CA ALA A 104 5.27 -2.26 12.71
C ALA A 104 5.70 -3.29 11.66
N VAL A 105 5.29 -4.54 11.87
CA VAL A 105 5.51 -5.63 10.91
C VAL A 105 4.17 -6.28 10.62
N ALA A 106 3.78 -6.31 9.36
CA ALA A 106 2.54 -6.94 8.90
C ALA A 106 2.81 -7.92 7.75
N VAL A 107 1.94 -8.92 7.64
CA VAL A 107 1.93 -9.89 6.55
C VAL A 107 0.62 -9.75 5.79
N SER A 108 0.71 -9.41 4.51
CA SER A 108 -0.43 -9.29 3.61
C SER A 108 -0.52 -10.53 2.73
N ALA A 109 -1.65 -11.24 2.82
CA ALA A 109 -2.00 -12.35 1.95
C ALA A 109 -2.90 -11.87 0.81
N PHE A 110 -2.72 -12.41 -0.39
CA PHE A 110 -3.53 -12.03 -1.55
C PHE A 110 -4.16 -13.24 -2.20
N GLY A 111 -5.43 -13.12 -2.60
CA GLY A 111 -6.16 -14.10 -3.42
C GLY A 111 -5.74 -14.13 -4.90
N SER A 112 -4.45 -13.91 -5.19
CA SER A 112 -3.86 -14.05 -6.53
C SER A 112 -2.37 -14.32 -6.39
N ALA A 113 -1.79 -15.11 -7.29
CA ALA A 113 -0.34 -15.28 -7.40
C ALA A 113 0.39 -14.00 -7.86
N ALA A 114 -0.35 -13.03 -8.41
CA ALA A 114 0.17 -11.77 -8.91
C ALA A 114 -0.85 -10.65 -8.69
N ALA A 115 -1.10 -10.24 -7.45
CA ALA A 115 -2.11 -9.23 -7.10
C ALA A 115 -1.97 -7.91 -7.90
N GLY A 116 -0.72 -7.51 -8.18
CA GLY A 116 -0.38 -6.20 -8.76
C GLY A 116 -0.62 -5.07 -7.77
N THR A 117 0.04 -3.94 -7.97
CA THR A 117 -0.12 -2.77 -7.08
C THR A 117 -0.16 -1.52 -7.93
N VAL A 118 -1.19 -0.70 -7.73
CA VAL A 118 -1.33 0.63 -8.35
C VAL A 118 -1.29 1.66 -7.22
N SER A 119 -0.20 2.39 -7.11
CA SER A 119 -0.12 3.54 -6.19
C SER A 119 -0.91 4.70 -6.81
N VAL A 120 -1.95 5.18 -6.12
CA VAL A 120 -2.82 6.24 -6.65
C VAL A 120 -2.03 7.53 -6.87
N PRO A 121 -1.27 8.07 -5.88
CA PRO A 121 -0.55 9.32 -6.08
C PRO A 121 0.45 9.25 -7.25
N SER A 122 1.28 8.20 -7.31
CA SER A 122 2.26 8.08 -8.41
C SER A 122 1.61 7.84 -9.77
N THR A 123 0.54 7.05 -9.86
CA THR A 123 -0.11 6.75 -11.15
C THR A 123 -0.84 7.98 -11.69
N VAL A 124 -1.37 8.83 -10.82
CA VAL A 124 -2.08 10.05 -11.21
C VAL A 124 -1.13 11.22 -11.47
N LEU A 125 -0.06 11.37 -10.68
CA LEU A 125 0.79 12.56 -10.69
C LEU A 125 2.19 12.36 -11.30
N ALA A 126 2.68 11.12 -11.40
CA ALA A 126 4.02 10.81 -11.92
C ALA A 126 3.98 10.15 -13.31
N THR A 127 2.97 10.48 -14.11
CA THR A 127 2.71 9.90 -15.44
C THR A 127 2.46 11.00 -16.47
N GLY A 128 2.27 10.60 -17.73
CA GLY A 128 1.96 11.51 -18.84
C GLY A 128 0.50 11.97 -18.92
N ILE A 129 -0.30 11.88 -17.84
CA ILE A 129 -1.65 12.45 -17.83
C ILE A 129 -1.50 13.97 -17.95
N ASP A 130 -2.22 14.55 -18.91
CA ASP A 130 -2.13 15.97 -19.22
C ASP A 130 -2.54 16.86 -18.04
N ASP A 131 -1.88 18.02 -17.91
CA ASP A 131 -2.16 18.98 -16.85
C ASP A 131 -3.61 19.47 -16.91
N GLU A 132 -4.18 19.71 -18.09
CA GLU A 132 -5.57 20.18 -18.26
C GLU A 132 -6.57 19.12 -17.78
N ILE A 133 -6.31 17.83 -18.06
CA ILE A 133 -7.14 16.72 -17.58
C ILE A 133 -7.14 16.68 -16.05
N LEU A 134 -5.97 16.80 -15.42
CA LEU A 134 -5.86 16.79 -13.97
C LEU A 134 -6.44 18.06 -13.35
N THR A 135 -6.25 19.22 -13.97
CA THR A 135 -6.85 20.49 -13.53
C THR A 135 -8.37 20.39 -13.47
N GLN A 136 -9.01 19.86 -14.51
CA GLN A 136 -10.46 19.62 -14.53
C GLN A 136 -10.87 18.55 -13.52
N SER A 137 -10.13 17.45 -13.43
CA SER A 137 -10.45 16.32 -12.55
C SER A 137 -10.37 16.68 -11.06
N PHE A 138 -9.35 17.44 -10.67
CA PHE A 138 -9.11 17.89 -9.29
C PHE A 138 -9.80 19.22 -8.97
N LYS A 139 -10.47 19.85 -9.94
CA LYS A 139 -11.19 21.13 -9.78
C LYS A 139 -10.29 22.23 -9.19
N THR A 140 -9.09 22.35 -9.75
CA THR A 140 -8.06 23.30 -9.32
C THR A 140 -7.51 24.05 -10.53
N ASP A 141 -6.28 24.56 -10.46
CA ASP A 141 -5.57 25.26 -11.52
C ASP A 141 -4.29 24.51 -11.93
N VAL A 142 -3.73 24.87 -13.10
CA VAL A 142 -2.53 24.22 -13.67
C VAL A 142 -1.31 24.37 -12.76
N TYR A 143 -1.14 25.53 -12.10
CA TYR A 143 -0.01 25.76 -11.20
C TYR A 143 -0.05 24.80 -10.00
N THR A 144 -1.23 24.58 -9.43
CA THR A 144 -1.43 23.60 -8.36
C THR A 144 -1.11 22.17 -8.82
N ILE A 145 -1.56 21.76 -10.03
CA ILE A 145 -1.24 20.44 -10.59
C ILE A 145 0.27 20.27 -10.79
N GLN A 146 0.93 21.25 -11.40
CA GLN A 146 2.38 21.20 -11.62
C GLN A 146 3.16 21.12 -10.30
N LYS A 147 2.70 21.85 -9.28
CA LYS A 147 3.28 21.77 -7.93
C LYS A 147 3.12 20.37 -7.33
N LEU A 148 1.96 19.72 -7.50
CA LEU A 148 1.75 18.34 -7.06
C LEU A 148 2.66 17.37 -7.82
N LYS A 149 2.73 17.47 -9.17
CA LYS A 149 3.62 16.64 -10.00
C LYS A 149 5.09 16.78 -9.63
N ALA A 150 5.55 17.98 -9.31
CA ALA A 150 6.93 18.21 -8.88
C ALA A 150 7.32 17.44 -7.61
N GLY A 151 6.35 17.08 -6.76
CA GLY A 151 6.56 16.23 -5.58
C GLY A 151 6.71 14.74 -5.89
N PHE A 152 6.42 14.30 -7.12
CA PHE A 152 6.53 12.91 -7.56
C PHE A 152 7.47 12.80 -8.75
N PRO A 153 8.78 12.54 -8.53
CA PRO A 153 9.72 12.40 -9.63
C PRO A 153 9.29 11.25 -10.57
N PRO A 154 9.57 11.35 -11.88
CA PRO A 154 9.31 10.26 -12.82
C PRO A 154 9.94 8.95 -12.31
N LYS A 155 9.22 7.84 -12.44
CA LYS A 155 9.85 6.52 -12.21
C LYS A 155 10.97 6.35 -13.25
N ALA A 156 12.18 6.10 -12.77
CA ALA A 156 13.31 5.67 -13.60
C ALA A 156 13.00 4.36 -14.32
#